data_AF-A0A2K1IY46-F1
#
_entry.id   AF-A0A2K1IY46-F1
#
_cell.length_a   1.000
_cell.length_b   1.000
_cell.length_c   1.000
_cell.angle_alpha   90.00
_cell.angle_beta   90.00
_cell.angle_gamma   90.00
#
_symmetry.space_group_name_H-M   'P 1'
#
loop_
_entity.id
_entity.type
_entity.pdbx_description
1 polymer ?
#
loop_
_entity_poly.entity_id
_entity_poly.type
_entity_poly.pdbx_seq_one_letter_code
_entity_poly.pdbx_strand_id
1 'polypeptide(L)'
;MRHDRTWGSSKMVTFDFAYNNPVFSDRVLHMDVAPVGNEFYEAVGKSEEQHIEKLYVSSVILAAHSDYFMRMFSNGMSESSSENAVVHVNEEEKFGLQQLIQYMYTGRLSEPLDIEATVMLLRLADRFAISSCMEPLAKILKLFPNTLSDCLLVLSLPESLKADRSVQPVVEHYRSYLASQFQDISSKKGDFLTLSIEGVKVILDSDALMVSYEEEVFQILLDWVDSNCRTAEEKQRAAEEVAGVIRFPWMTGDFLIDVVSTNPQMQTAACQALLMEALRFKSFTHARQQQMLWKKTNHNRYRPRNNTILENFWGNSKTFQVKQPDGSCQVLFEFPLELVICIGQSFQSRTFRLCDKYEFYLEARHGQVKTSYNQQLTCFVNLVLPPRNDSEQRMQFHFEKDRAPSSAGNLMLKNVN
;
A
#
# COMPACT_ATOMS: atom_id res chain seq x y z
N MET A 1 30.85 5.57 20.32
CA MET A 1 29.95 5.04 21.36
C MET A 1 28.66 5.83 21.28
N ARG A 2 27.59 5.23 20.76
CA ARG A 2 26.25 5.84 20.69
C ARG A 2 25.68 5.83 22.10
N HIS A 3 25.41 6.99 22.68
CA HIS A 3 24.71 7.09 23.94
C HIS A 3 23.21 6.93 23.68
N ASP A 4 22.70 5.73 23.92
CA ASP A 4 21.29 5.50 24.19
C ASP A 4 20.89 6.32 25.41
N ARG A 5 20.10 7.39 25.21
CA ARG A 5 19.37 8.07 26.28
C ARG A 5 17.95 7.53 26.31
N THR A 6 17.77 6.40 26.99
CA THR A 6 16.45 5.95 27.44
C THR A 6 16.01 6.87 28.58
N TRP A 7 15.23 7.90 28.28
CA TRP A 7 14.55 8.68 29.31
C TRP A 7 13.36 7.85 29.83
N GLY A 8 13.57 7.22 30.99
CA GLY A 8 12.49 6.71 31.81
C GLY A 8 11.53 7.84 32.21
N SER A 9 10.28 7.48 32.47
CA SER A 9 9.16 8.35 32.85
C SER A 9 9.50 9.32 34.00
N SER A 10 10.15 10.43 33.65
CA SER A 10 10.52 11.52 34.53
C SER A 10 9.48 12.61 34.34
N LYS A 11 8.90 13.11 35.42
CA LYS A 11 8.03 14.30 35.37
C LYS A 11 8.81 15.38 34.62
N MET A 12 8.34 15.72 33.42
CA MET A 12 8.93 16.76 32.60
C MET A 12 8.95 18.05 33.43
N VAL A 13 10.13 18.60 33.68
CA VAL A 13 10.26 19.88 34.37
C VAL A 13 9.67 20.94 33.44
N THR A 14 8.65 21.65 33.90
CA THR A 14 7.97 22.66 33.10
C THR A 14 8.48 24.06 33.48
N PHE A 15 8.69 24.88 32.46
CA PHE A 15 9.23 26.24 32.55
C PHE A 15 8.15 27.27 32.17
N ASP A 16 6.89 27.01 32.49
CA ASP A 16 5.76 27.88 32.12
C ASP A 16 5.99 29.36 32.48
N PHE A 17 6.65 29.62 33.62
CA PHE A 17 6.97 30.97 34.09
C PHE A 17 7.97 31.74 33.20
N ALA A 18 8.76 31.03 32.39
CA ALA A 18 9.80 31.59 31.54
C ALA A 18 9.34 31.79 30.08
N TYR A 19 8.17 31.27 29.70
CA TYR A 19 7.65 31.42 28.35
C TYR A 19 7.36 32.89 28.04
N ASN A 20 7.93 33.40 26.94
CA ASN A 20 7.80 34.78 26.47
C ASN A 20 8.08 35.84 27.55
N ASN A 21 9.01 35.55 28.47
CA ASN A 21 9.35 36.43 29.58
C ASN A 21 10.75 37.03 29.39
N PRO A 22 10.91 38.36 29.25
CA PRO A 22 12.21 38.99 29.01
C PRO A 22 13.21 38.77 30.15
N VAL A 23 12.75 38.51 31.38
CA VAL A 23 13.63 38.26 32.53
C VAL A 23 14.34 36.91 32.44
N PHE A 24 13.71 35.93 31.78
CA PHE A 24 14.20 34.55 31.67
C PHE A 24 14.65 34.17 30.25
N SER A 25 14.82 35.17 29.39
CA SER A 25 15.17 34.99 28.00
C SER A 25 16.54 35.59 27.72
N ASP A 26 17.36 34.85 26.97
CA ASP A 26 18.68 35.31 26.49
C ASP A 26 18.62 35.74 25.02
N ARG A 27 17.50 35.49 24.33
CA ARG A 27 17.30 35.85 22.92
C ARG A 27 15.89 36.35 22.64
N VAL A 28 15.76 37.09 21.54
CA VAL A 28 14.48 37.45 20.92
C VAL A 28 14.36 36.70 19.60
N LEU A 29 13.37 35.84 19.48
CA LEU A 29 13.03 35.15 18.25
C LEU A 29 12.08 36.03 17.43
N HIS A 30 12.52 36.42 16.25
CA HIS A 30 11.77 37.15 15.25
C HIS A 30 11.20 36.14 14.25
N MET A 31 9.88 36.02 14.23
CA MET A 31 9.18 35.24 13.21
C MET A 31 8.89 36.16 12.04
N ASP A 32 9.70 36.02 11.00
CA ASP A 32 9.57 36.79 9.77
C ASP A 32 8.61 36.09 8.83
N VAL A 33 7.56 36.79 8.43
CA VAL A 33 6.52 36.25 7.57
C VAL A 33 6.93 36.50 6.13
N ALA A 34 7.25 35.43 5.40
CA ALA A 34 7.58 35.56 3.99
C ALA A 34 6.36 36.14 3.23
N PRO A 35 6.52 37.21 2.43
CA PRO A 35 5.43 37.72 1.62
C PRO A 35 5.01 36.62 0.62
N VAL A 36 3.70 36.33 0.58
CA VAL A 36 3.14 35.37 -0.37
C VAL A 36 3.45 35.88 -1.78
N GLY A 37 4.27 35.14 -2.52
CA GLY A 37 4.70 35.52 -3.86
C GLY A 37 3.53 35.60 -4.83
N ASN A 38 3.16 36.83 -5.21
CA ASN A 38 2.67 37.11 -6.55
C ASN A 38 3.84 37.81 -7.27
N GLU A 39 4.43 37.14 -8.25
CA GLU A 39 5.29 37.77 -9.24
C GLU A 39 4.47 38.85 -9.95
N PHE A 40 4.49 40.12 -9.50
CA PHE A 40 4.17 41.33 -10.30
C PHE A 40 4.13 42.61 -9.44
N TYR A 41 5.13 42.90 -8.60
CA TYR A 41 5.28 44.28 -8.06
C TYR A 41 6.76 44.66 -7.89
N GLU A 42 7.49 44.78 -9.00
CA GLU A 42 8.55 45.76 -9.04
C GLU A 42 7.93 47.16 -9.23
N ALA A 43 8.41 48.10 -8.42
CA ALA A 43 8.20 49.55 -8.51
C ALA A 43 6.86 50.11 -7.99
N VAL A 44 6.67 50.14 -6.66
CA VAL A 44 6.31 51.39 -5.95
C VAL A 44 6.89 51.33 -4.54
N GLY A 45 7.78 52.26 -4.21
CA GLY A 45 8.24 52.45 -2.84
C GLY A 45 7.09 52.84 -1.92
N LYS A 46 6.74 51.94 -0.99
CA LYS A 46 6.02 52.25 0.24
C LYS A 46 6.55 51.34 1.35
N SER A 47 6.85 51.97 2.47
CA SER A 47 7.20 51.33 3.74
C SER A 47 6.02 50.46 4.19
N GLU A 48 6.04 49.17 3.87
CA GLU A 48 5.15 48.19 4.50
C GLU A 48 5.91 47.57 5.66
N GLU A 49 5.42 47.80 6.88
CA GLU A 49 5.93 47.18 8.09
C GLU A 49 5.86 45.66 7.93
N GLN A 50 7.02 45.02 7.72
CA GLN A 50 7.16 43.57 7.88
C GLN A 50 6.58 43.22 9.25
N HIS A 51 5.53 42.40 9.29
CA HIS A 51 4.84 42.02 10.52
C HIS A 51 5.69 41.02 11.32
N ILE A 52 6.82 41.49 11.85
CA ILE A 52 7.77 40.70 12.62
C ILE A 52 7.19 40.50 14.02
N GLU A 53 6.74 39.28 14.31
CA GLU A 53 6.35 38.94 15.66
C GLU A 53 7.58 38.54 16.49
N LYS A 54 7.65 39.09 17.71
CA LYS A 54 8.78 38.93 18.61
C LYS A 54 8.39 38.06 19.78
N LEU A 55 9.17 37.01 20.02
CA LEU A 55 9.01 36.11 21.16
C LEU A 55 10.30 36.09 21.97
N TYR A 56 10.21 36.36 23.28
CA TYR A 56 11.35 36.23 24.19
C TYR A 56 11.59 34.74 24.49
N VAL A 57 12.77 34.24 24.17
CA VAL A 57 13.10 32.81 24.28
C VAL A 57 14.44 32.55 24.99
N SER A 58 14.54 31.35 25.54
CA SER A 58 15.73 30.77 26.15
C SER A 58 16.35 29.81 25.15
N SER A 59 17.52 30.16 24.63
CA SER A 59 18.24 29.36 23.65
C SER A 59 18.54 27.95 24.16
N VAL A 60 18.81 27.82 25.46
CA VAL A 60 19.09 26.54 26.14
C VAL A 60 17.86 25.64 26.15
N ILE A 61 16.67 26.17 26.45
CA ILE A 61 15.42 25.38 26.48
C ILE A 61 15.09 24.93 25.05
N LEU A 62 15.12 25.83 24.08
CA LEU A 62 14.84 25.50 22.68
C LEU A 62 15.83 24.45 22.14
N ALA A 63 17.12 24.64 22.37
CA ALA A 63 18.16 23.71 21.93
C ALA A 63 18.03 22.33 22.59
N ALA A 64 17.56 22.25 23.84
CA ALA A 64 17.33 20.97 24.51
C ALA A 64 16.20 20.14 23.86
N HIS A 65 15.23 20.79 23.22
CA HIS A 65 14.05 20.14 22.63
C HIS A 65 14.09 20.05 21.10
N SER A 66 14.97 20.81 20.44
CA SER A 66 15.04 20.93 18.98
C SER A 66 16.48 20.94 18.48
N ASP A 67 16.79 19.96 17.63
CA ASP A 67 18.09 19.91 16.95
C ASP A 67 18.26 21.07 15.96
N TYR A 68 17.17 21.64 15.45
CA TYR A 68 17.21 22.83 14.60
C TYR A 68 17.71 24.04 15.41
N PHE A 69 17.08 24.33 16.55
CA PHE A 69 17.47 25.46 17.40
C PHE A 69 18.85 25.25 18.04
N MET A 70 19.21 24.01 18.40
CA MET A 70 20.57 23.68 18.81
C MET A 70 21.59 24.15 17.77
N ARG A 71 21.42 23.74 16.51
CA ARG A 71 22.33 24.13 15.41
C ARG A 71 22.32 25.64 15.16
N MET A 72 21.15 26.26 15.16
CA MET A 72 21.00 27.71 15.00
C MET A 72 21.84 28.48 16.03
N PHE A 73 21.82 28.04 17.29
CA PHE A 73 22.51 28.73 18.38
C PHE A 73 23.97 28.31 18.58
N SER A 74 24.41 27.16 18.03
CA SER A 74 25.76 26.62 18.26
C SER A 74 26.73 26.72 17.07
N ASN A 75 26.27 27.05 15.86
CA ASN A 75 27.06 26.88 14.63
C ASN A 75 28.13 27.95 14.32
N GLY A 76 28.38 28.91 15.21
CA GLY A 76 29.45 29.92 15.01
C GLY A 76 29.22 30.91 13.85
N MET A 77 28.03 30.90 13.25
CA MET A 77 27.58 31.85 12.22
C MET A 77 27.08 33.15 12.87
N SER A 78 26.82 34.20 12.09
CA SER A 78 26.33 35.50 12.61
C SER A 78 25.07 35.37 13.46
N GLU A 79 24.20 34.41 13.14
CA GLU A 79 22.97 34.08 13.89
C GLU A 79 23.25 33.49 15.29
N SER A 80 24.37 32.80 15.47
CA SER A 80 24.74 32.23 16.77
C SER A 80 25.16 33.31 17.77
N SER A 81 25.71 34.42 17.27
CA SER A 81 26.19 35.55 18.08
C SER A 81 25.18 36.69 18.21
N SER A 82 24.06 36.66 17.48
CA SER A 82 23.04 37.71 17.54
C SER A 82 22.04 37.45 18.68
N GLU A 83 21.72 38.51 19.44
CA GLU A 83 20.61 38.47 20.42
C GLU A 83 19.24 38.26 19.74
N ASN A 84 19.15 38.63 18.46
CA ASN A 84 17.98 38.46 17.61
C ASN A 84 18.17 37.24 16.71
N ALA A 85 17.36 36.21 16.88
CA ALA A 85 17.29 35.06 15.99
C ALA A 85 16.11 35.22 15.04
N VAL A 86 16.28 34.94 13.75
CA VAL A 86 15.20 35.08 12.75
C VAL A 86 14.80 33.70 12.25
N VAL A 87 13.50 33.44 12.21
CA VAL A 87 12.91 32.23 11.62
C VAL A 87 11.85 32.65 10.61
N HIS A 88 11.92 32.07 9.42
CA HIS A 88 10.96 32.32 8.36
C HIS A 88 9.80 31.32 8.41
N VAL A 89 8.58 31.83 8.56
CA VAL A 89 7.33 31.05 8.57
C VAL A 89 6.27 31.74 7.72
N ASN A 90 5.27 30.99 7.26
CA ASN A 90 4.08 31.58 6.64
C ASN A 90 3.12 32.09 7.73
N GLU A 91 2.17 32.96 7.35
CA GLU A 91 1.20 33.53 8.30
C GLU A 91 0.39 32.45 9.02
N GLU A 92 0.00 31.39 8.30
CA GLU A 92 -0.75 30.25 8.84
C GLU A 92 0.10 29.40 9.82
N GLU A 93 1.40 29.30 9.56
CA GLU A 93 2.35 28.50 10.36
C GLU A 93 2.75 29.20 11.67
N LYS A 94 2.64 30.52 11.72
CA LYS A 94 3.09 31.38 12.82
C LYS A 94 2.52 30.96 14.16
N PHE A 95 1.20 30.83 14.24
CA PHE A 95 0.52 30.38 15.45
C PHE A 95 0.91 28.94 15.81
N GLY A 96 1.09 28.07 14.82
CA GLY A 96 1.58 26.71 15.03
C GLY A 96 2.97 26.65 15.65
N LEU A 97 3.92 27.47 15.15
CA LEU A 97 5.27 27.54 15.69
C LEU A 97 5.29 28.09 17.11
N GLN A 98 4.50 29.13 17.39
CA GLN A 98 4.34 29.64 18.76
C GLN A 98 3.85 28.57 19.72
N GLN A 99 2.85 27.79 19.31
CA GLN A 99 2.36 26.66 20.11
C GLN A 99 3.43 25.60 20.35
N LEU A 100 4.24 25.26 19.34
CA LEU A 100 5.35 24.33 19.51
C LEU A 100 6.43 24.89 20.45
N ILE A 101 6.69 26.20 20.39
CA ILE A 101 7.60 26.85 21.32
C ILE A 101 7.04 26.83 22.74
N GLN A 102 5.78 27.17 22.92
CA GLN A 102 5.11 27.05 24.20
C GLN A 102 5.21 25.62 24.73
N TYR A 103 4.99 24.61 23.89
CA TYR A 103 5.14 23.19 24.26
C TYR A 103 6.56 22.86 24.76
N MET A 104 7.62 23.42 24.16
CA MET A 104 9.00 23.20 24.65
C MET A 104 9.23 23.75 26.07
N TYR A 105 8.44 24.74 26.50
CA TYR A 105 8.49 25.25 27.86
C TYR A 105 7.56 24.49 28.81
N THR A 106 6.31 24.26 28.40
CA THR A 106 5.25 23.79 29.30
C THR A 106 5.07 22.27 29.27
N GLY A 107 5.54 21.61 28.22
CA GLY A 107 5.25 20.20 27.92
C GLY A 107 3.80 19.92 27.55
N ARG A 108 3.00 20.96 27.27
CA ARG A 108 1.57 20.86 26.97
C ARG A 108 1.25 21.55 25.66
N LEU A 109 0.45 20.89 24.83
CA LEU A 109 -0.14 21.48 23.63
C LEU A 109 -1.41 22.24 24.04
N SER A 110 -1.65 23.41 23.42
CA SER A 110 -2.83 24.22 23.72
C SER A 110 -4.04 23.63 22.99
N GLU A 111 -5.00 23.08 23.75
CA GLU A 111 -6.27 22.55 23.23
C GLU A 111 -7.35 23.66 23.18
N PRO A 112 -8.34 23.58 22.27
CA PRO A 112 -8.60 22.51 21.32
C PRO A 112 -7.81 22.64 20.02
N LEU A 113 -7.35 21.51 19.49
CA LEU A 113 -6.77 21.40 18.15
C LEU A 113 -7.79 20.73 17.23
N ASP A 114 -7.97 21.26 16.03
CA ASP A 114 -8.60 20.54 14.94
C ASP A 114 -7.55 19.68 14.19
N ILE A 115 -8.01 18.88 13.23
CA ILE A 115 -7.12 17.97 12.50
C ILE A 115 -6.12 18.74 11.62
N GLU A 116 -6.55 19.85 11.01
CA GLU A 116 -5.72 20.68 10.14
C GLU A 116 -4.57 21.31 10.93
N ALA A 117 -4.86 21.91 12.09
CA ALA A 117 -3.86 22.43 13.00
C ALA A 117 -2.93 21.32 13.52
N THR A 118 -3.47 20.13 13.83
CA THR A 118 -2.64 19.00 14.28
C THR A 118 -1.67 18.52 13.19
N VAL A 119 -2.14 18.41 11.94
CA VAL A 119 -1.31 18.05 10.77
C VAL A 119 -0.26 19.14 10.50
N MET A 120 -0.62 20.41 10.60
CA MET A 120 0.33 21.53 10.49
C MET A 120 1.39 21.47 11.59
N LEU A 121 1.00 21.23 12.85
CA LEU A 121 1.94 21.09 13.97
C LEU A 121 2.91 19.93 13.75
N LEU A 122 2.47 18.80 13.18
CA LEU A 122 3.38 17.70 12.80
C LEU A 122 4.39 18.13 11.74
N ARG A 123 3.94 18.84 10.69
CA ARG A 123 4.82 19.36 9.63
C ARG A 123 5.87 20.33 10.20
N LEU A 124 5.45 21.23 11.08
CA LEU A 124 6.35 22.17 11.75
C LEU A 124 7.30 21.44 12.71
N ALA A 125 6.82 20.45 13.45
CA ALA A 125 7.65 19.65 14.34
C ALA A 125 8.74 18.89 13.56
N ASP A 126 8.45 18.38 12.37
CA ASP A 126 9.45 17.75 11.49
C ASP A 126 10.46 18.80 11.00
N ARG A 127 9.96 19.92 10.46
CA ARG A 127 10.77 21.03 9.94
C ARG A 127 11.74 21.61 10.97
N PHE A 128 11.28 21.79 12.20
CA PHE A 128 12.07 22.31 13.32
C PHE A 128 12.67 21.21 14.20
N ALA A 129 12.61 19.94 13.78
CA ALA A 129 13.20 18.79 14.45
C ALA A 129 12.83 18.67 15.96
N ILE A 130 11.55 18.88 16.30
CA ILE A 130 11.00 18.80 17.65
C ILE A 130 10.39 17.40 17.86
N SER A 131 11.25 16.41 18.10
CA SER A 131 10.81 15.00 18.20
C SER A 131 9.88 14.72 19.38
N SER A 132 9.98 15.48 20.48
CA SER A 132 9.20 15.22 21.71
C SER A 132 7.69 15.37 21.55
N CYS A 133 7.20 16.18 20.61
CA CYS A 133 5.76 16.38 20.40
C CYS A 133 5.13 15.43 19.37
N MET A 134 5.93 14.61 18.66
CA MET A 134 5.41 13.71 17.62
C MET A 134 4.42 12.68 18.17
N GLU A 135 4.75 12.00 19.27
CA GLU A 135 3.87 11.01 19.88
C GLU A 135 2.58 11.64 20.47
N PRO A 136 2.63 12.76 21.22
CA PRO A 136 1.42 13.49 21.63
C PRO A 136 0.52 13.89 20.45
N LEU A 137 1.07 14.49 19.40
CA LEU A 137 0.30 14.91 18.22
C LEU A 137 -0.32 13.71 17.49
N ALA A 138 0.44 12.61 17.35
CA ALA A 138 -0.06 11.37 16.78
C ALA A 138 -1.22 10.75 17.59
N LYS A 139 -1.20 10.89 18.93
CA LYS A 139 -2.32 10.46 19.79
C LYS A 139 -3.55 11.33 19.59
N ILE A 140 -3.39 12.64 19.47
CA ILE A 140 -4.50 13.58 19.20
C ILE A 140 -5.11 13.25 17.83
N LEU A 141 -4.29 13.00 16.79
CA LEU A 141 -4.79 12.63 15.48
C LEU A 141 -5.72 11.41 15.51
N LYS A 142 -5.38 10.38 16.30
CA LYS A 142 -6.21 9.17 16.42
C LYS A 142 -7.58 9.40 17.04
N LEU A 143 -7.80 10.54 17.70
CA LEU A 143 -9.10 10.86 18.33
C LEU A 143 -10.08 11.51 17.35
N PHE A 144 -9.61 12.05 16.22
CA PHE A 144 -10.47 12.66 15.23
C PHE A 144 -11.35 11.61 14.54
N PRO A 145 -12.55 12.01 14.06
CA PRO A 145 -13.35 11.14 13.22
C PRO A 145 -12.55 10.72 11.99
N ASN A 146 -12.82 9.53 11.46
CA ASN A 146 -12.22 9.09 10.22
C ASN A 146 -13.11 9.55 9.05
N THR A 147 -13.13 10.84 8.71
CA THR A 147 -13.81 11.29 7.48
C THR A 147 -12.90 11.15 6.26
N LEU A 148 -13.47 11.28 5.06
CA LEU A 148 -12.71 11.23 3.82
C LEU A 148 -11.69 12.37 3.73
N SER A 149 -12.08 13.57 4.13
CA SER A 149 -11.19 14.75 4.19
C SER A 149 -10.02 14.51 5.14
N ASP A 150 -10.31 13.96 6.32
CA ASP A 150 -9.30 13.66 7.34
C ASP A 150 -8.26 12.65 6.83
N CYS A 151 -8.72 11.62 6.11
CA CYS A 151 -7.82 10.66 5.47
C CYS A 151 -6.87 11.34 4.50
N LEU A 152 -7.40 12.21 3.62
CA LEU A 152 -6.58 12.89 2.62
C LEU A 152 -5.57 13.85 3.27
N LEU A 153 -5.97 14.58 4.31
CA LEU A 153 -5.08 15.46 5.07
C LEU A 153 -3.92 14.67 5.69
N VAL A 154 -4.18 13.54 6.35
CA VAL A 154 -3.13 12.70 6.94
C VAL A 154 -2.25 12.05 5.86
N LEU A 155 -2.81 11.65 4.72
CA LEU A 155 -2.04 11.06 3.62
C LEU A 155 -1.14 12.07 2.90
N SER A 156 -1.49 13.36 2.94
CA SER A 156 -0.69 14.47 2.44
C SER A 156 0.52 14.82 3.32
N LEU A 157 0.77 14.06 4.40
CA LEU A 157 1.99 14.20 5.18
C LEU A 157 3.24 13.82 4.35
N PRO A 158 4.37 14.53 4.53
CA PRO A 158 5.66 14.17 3.97
C PRO A 158 6.04 12.71 4.26
N GLU A 159 6.78 12.07 3.35
CA GLU A 159 7.25 10.68 3.53
C GLU A 159 8.15 10.51 4.77
N SER A 160 8.93 11.55 5.15
CA SER A 160 9.71 11.57 6.40
C SER A 160 8.83 11.34 7.62
N LEU A 161 7.72 12.08 7.70
CA LEU A 161 6.74 11.97 8.78
C LEU A 161 5.96 10.67 8.74
N LYS A 162 5.57 10.19 7.55
CA LYS A 162 4.87 8.90 7.43
C LYS A 162 5.74 7.72 7.85
N ALA A 163 7.06 7.85 7.73
CA ALA A 163 8.03 6.86 8.19
C ALA A 163 8.41 7.01 9.68
N ASP A 164 8.05 8.10 10.35
CA ASP A 164 8.29 8.27 11.79
C ASP A 164 7.53 7.20 12.59
N ARG A 165 8.23 6.56 13.53
CA ARG A 165 7.69 5.43 14.33
C ARG A 165 6.42 5.81 15.11
N SER A 166 6.30 7.05 15.53
CA SER A 166 5.19 7.55 16.33
C SER A 166 3.96 7.83 15.48
N VAL A 167 4.17 8.31 14.25
CA VAL A 167 3.13 8.76 13.31
C VAL A 167 2.67 7.61 12.40
N GLN A 168 3.56 6.70 12.01
CA GLN A 168 3.27 5.57 11.12
C GLN A 168 2.00 4.77 11.51
N PRO A 169 1.75 4.42 12.79
CA PRO A 169 0.55 3.66 13.15
C PRO A 169 -0.75 4.44 12.93
N VAL A 170 -0.70 5.78 13.02
CA VAL A 170 -1.84 6.66 12.73
C VAL A 170 -2.10 6.66 11.23
N VAL A 171 -1.06 6.85 10.44
CA VAL A 171 -1.14 6.87 8.97
C VAL A 171 -1.71 5.56 8.45
N GLU A 172 -1.25 4.42 8.96
CA GLU A 172 -1.75 3.10 8.57
C GLU A 172 -3.23 2.89 8.93
N HIS A 173 -3.67 3.44 10.06
CA HIS A 173 -5.09 3.42 10.45
C HIS A 173 -5.95 4.19 9.45
N TYR A 174 -5.56 5.40 9.06
CA TYR A 174 -6.27 6.18 8.03
C TYR A 174 -6.20 5.53 6.65
N ARG A 175 -5.07 4.91 6.26
CA ARG A 175 -4.94 4.13 5.02
C ARG A 175 -5.92 2.96 4.98
N SER A 176 -5.95 2.18 6.05
CA SER A 176 -6.84 1.02 6.19
C SER A 176 -8.31 1.43 6.15
N TYR A 177 -8.66 2.53 6.84
CA TYR A 177 -10.01 3.06 6.80
C TYR A 177 -10.40 3.51 5.38
N LEU A 178 -9.56 4.30 4.71
CA LEU A 178 -9.83 4.76 3.34
C LEU A 178 -10.01 3.57 2.39
N ALA A 179 -9.10 2.58 2.44
CA ALA A 179 -9.21 1.37 1.62
C ALA A 179 -10.51 0.59 1.90
N SER A 180 -10.96 0.52 3.17
CA SER A 180 -12.22 -0.15 3.52
C SER A 180 -13.46 0.55 2.98
N GLN A 181 -13.42 1.89 2.86
CA GLN A 181 -14.54 2.68 2.33
C GLN A 181 -14.71 2.50 0.81
N PHE A 182 -13.65 2.14 0.09
CA PHE A 182 -13.63 2.01 -1.37
C PHE A 182 -13.38 0.57 -1.84
N GLN A 183 -13.81 -0.44 -1.07
CA GLN A 183 -13.75 -1.83 -1.52
C GLN A 183 -14.52 -2.05 -2.84
N ASP A 184 -15.71 -1.47 -2.96
CA ASP A 184 -16.49 -1.40 -4.20
C ASP A 184 -16.44 0.01 -4.79
N ILE A 185 -15.43 0.26 -5.64
CA ILE A 185 -15.25 1.56 -6.32
C ILE A 185 -16.44 1.88 -7.23
N SER A 186 -17.10 0.88 -7.81
CA SER A 186 -18.20 1.10 -8.76
C SER A 186 -19.36 1.86 -8.10
N SER A 187 -19.65 1.55 -6.83
CA SER A 187 -20.68 2.22 -6.04
C SER A 187 -20.35 3.66 -5.64
N LYS A 188 -19.06 4.01 -5.55
CA LYS A 188 -18.56 5.31 -5.08
C LYS A 188 -17.68 6.01 -6.11
N LYS A 189 -17.95 5.78 -7.40
CA LYS A 189 -17.13 6.31 -8.49
C LYS A 189 -17.01 7.84 -8.45
N GLY A 190 -18.10 8.55 -8.13
CA GLY A 190 -18.10 10.01 -8.01
C GLY A 190 -17.12 10.53 -6.95
N ASP A 191 -17.18 9.96 -5.74
CA ASP A 191 -16.28 10.31 -4.65
C ASP A 191 -14.83 9.92 -4.95
N PHE A 192 -14.62 8.79 -5.63
CA PHE A 192 -13.28 8.34 -6.02
C PHE A 192 -12.59 9.34 -6.97
N LEU A 193 -13.35 9.92 -7.92
CA LEU A 193 -12.81 10.87 -8.89
C LEU A 193 -12.35 12.20 -8.26
N THR A 194 -12.80 12.53 -7.04
CA THR A 194 -12.40 13.77 -6.33
C THR A 194 -11.16 13.58 -5.44
N LEU A 195 -10.65 12.36 -5.32
CA LEU A 195 -9.52 12.05 -4.45
C LEU A 195 -8.20 12.56 -5.01
N SER A 196 -7.28 12.88 -4.09
CA SER A 196 -5.88 13.15 -4.44
C SER A 196 -5.17 11.88 -4.93
N ILE A 197 -4.01 12.06 -5.57
CA ILE A 197 -3.20 10.96 -6.09
C ILE A 197 -2.78 9.97 -5.00
N GLU A 198 -2.51 10.45 -3.79
CA GLU A 198 -2.17 9.63 -2.63
C GLU A 198 -3.36 8.79 -2.17
N GLY A 199 -4.56 9.37 -2.15
CA GLY A 199 -5.80 8.66 -1.84
C GLY A 199 -6.06 7.54 -2.84
N VAL A 200 -5.93 7.84 -4.14
CA VAL A 200 -6.05 6.85 -5.21
C VAL A 200 -5.02 5.72 -5.05
N LYS A 201 -3.76 6.05 -4.78
CA LYS A 201 -2.71 5.03 -4.57
C LYS A 201 -3.04 4.11 -3.41
N VAL A 202 -3.57 4.62 -2.30
CA VAL A 202 -3.98 3.80 -1.15
C VAL A 202 -5.08 2.82 -1.55
N ILE A 203 -6.10 3.29 -2.26
CA ILE A 203 -7.24 2.47 -2.66
C ILE A 203 -6.80 1.42 -3.68
N LEU A 204 -6.08 1.83 -4.72
CA LEU A 204 -5.62 0.95 -5.78
C LEU A 204 -4.47 0.03 -5.34
N ASP A 205 -3.80 0.24 -4.21
CA ASP A 205 -2.84 -0.75 -3.68
C ASP A 205 -3.53 -1.87 -2.88
N SER A 206 -4.75 -1.62 -2.39
CA SER A 206 -5.48 -2.52 -1.49
C SER A 206 -5.72 -3.93 -2.07
N ASP A 207 -5.44 -4.94 -1.24
CA ASP A 207 -5.75 -6.36 -1.49
C ASP A 207 -7.27 -6.65 -1.41
N ALA A 208 -8.03 -5.80 -0.70
CA ALA A 208 -9.45 -5.99 -0.42
C ALA A 208 -10.38 -5.39 -1.49
N LEU A 209 -9.81 -4.89 -2.58
CA LEU A 209 -10.56 -4.29 -3.68
C LEU A 209 -11.43 -5.35 -4.39
N MET A 210 -12.74 -5.10 -4.50
CA MET A 210 -13.73 -6.01 -5.07
C MET A 210 -13.83 -5.86 -6.59
N VAL A 211 -12.76 -6.19 -7.30
CA VAL A 211 -12.70 -6.22 -8.77
C VAL A 211 -12.62 -7.66 -9.27
N SER A 212 -13.18 -7.91 -10.46
CA SER A 212 -13.10 -9.25 -11.07
C SER A 212 -11.76 -9.44 -11.79
N TYR A 213 -11.27 -8.38 -12.44
CA TYR A 213 -10.02 -8.39 -13.19
C TYR A 213 -9.19 -7.13 -12.93
N GLU A 214 -7.85 -7.26 -13.01
CA GLU A 214 -6.95 -6.09 -12.86
C GLU A 214 -7.11 -5.09 -14.02
N GLU A 215 -7.64 -5.54 -15.16
CA GLU A 215 -8.00 -4.68 -16.29
C GLU A 215 -9.00 -3.58 -15.88
N GLU A 216 -9.94 -3.89 -14.97
CA GLU A 216 -10.88 -2.90 -14.44
C GLU A 216 -10.16 -1.83 -13.61
N VAL A 217 -9.18 -2.23 -12.80
CA VAL A 217 -8.35 -1.31 -11.99
C VAL A 217 -7.58 -0.34 -12.87
N PHE A 218 -7.05 -0.84 -13.99
CA PHE A 218 -6.38 0.01 -14.98
C PHE A 218 -7.35 1.01 -15.63
N GLN A 219 -8.55 0.58 -16.02
CA GLN A 219 -9.55 1.51 -16.57
C GLN A 219 -9.98 2.56 -15.54
N ILE A 220 -10.15 2.19 -14.27
CA ILE A 220 -10.44 3.12 -13.17
C ILE A 220 -9.32 4.17 -13.01
N LEU A 221 -8.06 3.76 -13.15
CA LEU A 221 -6.92 4.69 -13.15
C LEU A 221 -7.02 5.69 -14.32
N LEU A 222 -7.27 5.21 -15.54
CA LEU A 222 -7.41 6.08 -16.71
C LEU A 222 -8.55 7.09 -16.54
N ASP A 223 -9.71 6.64 -16.05
CA ASP A 223 -10.87 7.48 -15.76
C ASP A 223 -10.52 8.60 -14.77
N TRP A 224 -9.75 8.28 -13.72
CA TRP A 224 -9.29 9.27 -12.73
C TRP A 224 -8.30 10.26 -13.33
N VAL A 225 -7.32 9.78 -14.11
CA VAL A 225 -6.33 10.64 -14.78
C VAL A 225 -7.00 11.58 -15.78
N ASP A 226 -7.96 11.08 -16.56
CA ASP A 226 -8.70 11.89 -17.52
C ASP A 226 -9.60 12.94 -16.87
N SER A 227 -10.10 12.65 -15.67
CA SER A 227 -10.93 13.59 -14.91
C SER A 227 -10.12 14.68 -14.20
N ASN A 228 -8.90 14.38 -13.74
CA ASN A 228 -8.11 15.27 -12.88
C ASN A 228 -6.97 16.01 -13.59
N CYS A 229 -6.50 15.50 -14.73
CA CYS A 229 -5.37 16.09 -15.47
C CYS A 229 -5.82 16.63 -16.82
N ARG A 230 -5.33 17.83 -17.19
CA ARG A 230 -5.74 18.50 -18.43
C ARG A 230 -4.74 18.30 -19.54
N THR A 231 -3.45 18.45 -19.23
CA THR A 231 -2.37 18.36 -20.22
C THR A 231 -1.89 16.91 -20.38
N ALA A 232 -1.27 16.60 -21.53
CA ALA A 232 -0.73 15.28 -21.78
C ALA A 232 0.41 14.94 -20.80
N GLU A 233 1.26 15.93 -20.48
CA GLU A 233 2.38 15.76 -19.56
C GLU A 233 1.93 15.54 -18.11
N GLU A 234 0.87 16.21 -17.66
CA GLU A 234 0.27 15.96 -16.34
C GLU A 234 -0.33 14.56 -16.27
N LYS A 235 -1.09 14.16 -17.30
CA LYS A 235 -1.69 12.82 -17.36
C LYS A 235 -0.63 11.73 -17.28
N GLN A 236 0.46 11.90 -18.02
CA GLN A 236 1.56 10.95 -18.06
C GLN A 236 2.31 10.87 -16.71
N ARG A 237 2.56 12.01 -16.05
CA ARG A 237 3.17 12.03 -14.70
C ARG A 237 2.26 11.39 -13.64
N ALA A 238 0.98 11.72 -13.64
CA ALA A 238 0.02 11.14 -12.72
C ALA A 238 -0.12 9.62 -12.92
N ALA A 239 -0.20 9.16 -14.17
CA ALA A 239 -0.23 7.74 -14.49
C ALA A 239 1.04 7.03 -14.00
N GLU A 240 2.23 7.60 -14.22
CA GLU A 240 3.50 7.03 -13.73
C GLU A 240 3.53 6.88 -12.20
N GLU A 241 3.06 7.89 -11.47
CA GLU A 241 3.05 7.87 -10.00
C GLU A 241 2.12 6.81 -9.39
N VAL A 242 1.05 6.43 -10.10
CA VAL A 242 0.07 5.44 -9.65
C VAL A 242 0.33 4.06 -10.26
N ALA A 243 0.92 3.96 -11.46
CA ALA A 243 1.14 2.69 -12.16
C ALA A 243 1.88 1.66 -11.30
N GLY A 244 2.76 2.09 -10.40
CA GLY A 244 3.49 1.20 -9.50
C GLY A 244 2.63 0.32 -8.59
N VAL A 245 1.39 0.74 -8.28
CA VAL A 245 0.43 -0.03 -7.44
C VAL A 245 -0.49 -0.95 -8.26
N ILE A 246 -0.51 -0.79 -9.58
CA ILE A 246 -1.28 -1.64 -10.49
C ILE A 246 -0.55 -2.96 -10.71
N ARG A 247 -1.30 -4.07 -10.70
CA ARG A 247 -0.74 -5.42 -10.77
C ARG A 247 -0.76 -5.96 -12.19
N PHE A 248 -0.10 -5.24 -13.12
CA PHE A 248 0.00 -5.60 -14.54
C PHE A 248 0.24 -7.10 -14.85
N PRO A 249 1.04 -7.87 -14.08
CA PRO A 249 1.19 -9.32 -14.28
C PRO A 249 -0.13 -10.12 -14.32
N TRP A 250 -1.21 -9.57 -13.77
CA TRP A 250 -2.54 -10.18 -13.67
C TRP A 250 -3.51 -9.80 -14.78
N MET A 251 -3.12 -8.90 -15.69
CA MET A 251 -3.90 -8.60 -16.91
C MET A 251 -3.64 -9.65 -17.99
N THR A 252 -4.51 -9.78 -18.99
CA THR A 252 -4.27 -10.63 -20.16
C THR A 252 -3.11 -10.09 -21.02
N GLY A 253 -2.43 -10.99 -21.74
CA GLY A 253 -1.33 -10.60 -22.64
C GLY A 253 -1.81 -9.68 -23.76
N ASP A 254 -2.98 -9.98 -24.33
CA ASP A 254 -3.61 -9.16 -25.37
C ASP A 254 -3.93 -7.76 -24.86
N PHE A 255 -4.49 -7.61 -23.66
CA PHE A 255 -4.77 -6.31 -23.08
C PHE A 255 -3.49 -5.48 -22.82
N LEU A 256 -2.41 -6.13 -22.34
CA LEU A 256 -1.13 -5.47 -22.12
C LEU A 256 -0.55 -4.91 -23.43
N ILE A 257 -0.69 -5.64 -24.54
CA ILE A 257 -0.17 -5.23 -25.85
C ILE A 257 -1.13 -4.23 -26.51
N ASP A 258 -2.40 -4.57 -26.64
CA ASP A 258 -3.33 -3.83 -27.48
C ASP A 258 -3.83 -2.54 -26.81
N VAL A 259 -3.91 -2.53 -25.46
CA VAL A 259 -4.47 -1.40 -24.70
C VAL A 259 -3.39 -0.67 -23.89
N VAL A 260 -2.60 -1.38 -23.08
CA VAL A 260 -1.62 -0.70 -22.19
C VAL A 260 -0.47 -0.12 -22.99
N SER A 261 0.08 -0.87 -23.97
CA SER A 261 1.23 -0.40 -24.76
C SER A 261 0.90 0.74 -25.71
N THR A 262 -0.34 0.84 -26.18
CA THR A 262 -0.81 1.86 -27.12
C THR A 262 -1.30 3.13 -26.41
N ASN A 263 -1.55 3.07 -25.10
CA ASN A 263 -2.07 4.20 -24.34
C ASN A 263 -1.01 5.32 -24.23
N PRO A 264 -1.33 6.58 -24.59
CA PRO A 264 -0.41 7.71 -24.46
C PRO A 264 0.11 7.96 -23.04
N GLN A 265 -0.72 7.71 -22.02
CA GLN A 265 -0.38 7.94 -20.62
C GLN A 265 0.67 6.94 -20.10
N MET A 266 0.83 5.80 -20.78
CA MET A 266 1.75 4.71 -20.41
C MET A 266 3.09 4.75 -21.14
N GLN A 267 3.39 5.82 -21.87
CA GLN A 267 4.62 5.93 -22.68
C GLN A 267 5.87 6.33 -21.89
N THR A 268 5.79 6.52 -20.56
CA THR A 268 6.98 6.81 -19.75
C THR A 268 7.89 5.59 -19.64
N ALA A 269 9.18 5.83 -19.44
CA ALA A 269 10.15 4.75 -19.24
C ALA A 269 9.77 3.86 -18.04
N ALA A 270 9.25 4.43 -16.96
CA ALA A 270 8.80 3.69 -15.78
C ALA A 270 7.58 2.80 -16.08
N CYS A 271 6.56 3.34 -16.76
CA CYS A 271 5.38 2.57 -17.16
C CYS A 271 5.74 1.44 -18.13
N GLN A 272 6.63 1.70 -19.10
CA GLN A 272 7.12 0.68 -20.02
C GLN A 272 7.94 -0.40 -19.31
N ALA A 273 8.70 -0.05 -18.27
CA ALA A 273 9.39 -1.04 -17.45
C ALA A 273 8.40 -1.98 -16.72
N LEU A 274 7.29 -1.45 -16.21
CA LEU A 274 6.22 -2.24 -15.59
C LEU A 274 5.51 -3.15 -16.59
N LEU A 275 5.24 -2.65 -17.81
CA LEU A 275 4.69 -3.45 -18.90
C LEU A 275 5.62 -4.61 -19.27
N MET A 276 6.91 -4.34 -19.44
CA MET A 276 7.91 -5.36 -19.75
C MET A 276 8.09 -6.36 -18.60
N GLU A 277 7.99 -5.92 -17.35
CA GLU A 277 7.95 -6.79 -16.17
C GLU A 277 6.77 -7.78 -16.25
N ALA A 278 5.57 -7.28 -16.59
CA ALA A 278 4.38 -8.10 -16.72
C ALA A 278 4.45 -9.09 -17.88
N LEU A 279 4.90 -8.67 -19.07
CA LEU A 279 5.09 -9.56 -20.22
C LEU A 279 6.14 -10.64 -19.93
N ARG A 280 7.23 -10.30 -19.21
CA ARG A 280 8.22 -11.28 -18.73
C ARG A 280 7.61 -12.28 -17.75
N PHE A 281 6.77 -11.81 -16.83
CA PHE A 281 6.06 -12.71 -15.91
C PHE A 281 5.17 -13.69 -16.66
N LYS A 282 4.43 -13.23 -17.68
CA LYS A 282 3.57 -14.07 -18.52
C LYS A 282 4.35 -15.11 -19.34
N SER A 283 5.58 -14.81 -19.74
CA SER A 283 6.41 -15.76 -20.49
C SER A 283 7.15 -16.78 -19.62
N PHE A 284 7.14 -16.62 -18.30
CA PHE A 284 7.71 -17.61 -17.39
C PHE A 284 6.94 -18.92 -17.41
N THR A 285 7.65 -20.02 -17.12
CA THR A 285 7.03 -21.30 -16.84
C THR A 285 6.15 -21.20 -15.58
N HIS A 286 5.11 -22.02 -15.51
CA HIS A 286 4.20 -22.04 -14.36
C HIS A 286 4.94 -22.19 -13.01
N ALA A 287 5.92 -23.09 -12.93
CA ALA A 287 6.75 -23.27 -11.74
C ALA A 287 7.48 -21.99 -11.31
N ARG A 288 7.96 -21.19 -12.28
CA ARG A 288 8.65 -19.93 -12.00
C ARG A 288 7.67 -18.82 -11.61
N GLN A 289 6.49 -18.76 -12.22
CA GLN A 289 5.43 -17.83 -11.81
C GLN A 289 5.05 -18.07 -10.34
N GLN A 290 4.88 -19.34 -9.95
CA GLN A 290 4.62 -19.74 -8.56
C GLN A 290 5.73 -19.29 -7.61
N GLN A 291 7.00 -19.44 -7.98
CA GLN A 291 8.10 -18.93 -7.15
C GLN A 291 8.03 -17.41 -6.95
N MET A 292 7.63 -16.66 -7.98
CA MET A 292 7.53 -15.20 -7.91
C MET A 292 6.36 -14.74 -7.03
N LEU A 293 5.25 -15.49 -7.01
CA LEU A 293 4.11 -15.26 -6.11
C LEU A 293 4.48 -15.30 -4.62
N TRP A 294 5.32 -16.26 -4.24
CA TRP A 294 5.73 -16.48 -2.84
C TRP A 294 7.00 -15.72 -2.45
N LYS A 295 7.68 -15.11 -3.42
CA LYS A 295 8.88 -14.33 -3.16
C LYS A 295 8.47 -13.04 -2.45
N LYS A 296 9.06 -12.79 -1.28
CA LYS A 296 8.94 -11.49 -0.62
C LYS A 296 9.62 -10.43 -1.47
N THR A 297 8.82 -9.62 -2.14
CA THR A 297 9.23 -8.42 -2.87
C THR A 297 8.82 -7.19 -2.07
N ASN A 298 9.44 -6.04 -2.38
CA ASN A 298 9.06 -4.76 -1.78
C ASN A 298 7.74 -4.20 -2.36
N HIS A 299 7.09 -4.94 -3.27
CA HIS A 299 5.85 -4.56 -3.94
C HIS A 299 4.91 -5.77 -4.01
N ASN A 300 3.62 -5.50 -4.17
CA ASN A 300 2.58 -6.54 -4.20
C ASN A 300 2.17 -6.97 -5.63
N ARG A 301 2.83 -6.46 -6.68
CA ARG A 301 2.43 -6.69 -8.10
C ARG A 301 2.33 -8.15 -8.56
N TYR A 302 3.12 -9.06 -7.99
CA TYR A 302 3.05 -10.50 -8.33
C TYR A 302 1.98 -11.25 -7.54
N ARG A 303 1.33 -10.60 -6.58
CA ARG A 303 0.28 -11.20 -5.77
C ARG A 303 -1.09 -10.80 -6.32
N PRO A 304 -2.00 -11.74 -6.60
CA PRO A 304 -3.32 -11.39 -7.10
C PRO A 304 -4.09 -10.57 -6.06
N ARG A 305 -4.96 -9.67 -6.52
CA ARG A 305 -6.00 -9.08 -5.66
C ARG A 305 -7.03 -10.15 -5.41
N ASN A 306 -7.55 -10.19 -4.19
CA ASN A 306 -8.57 -11.14 -3.79
C ASN A 306 -8.13 -12.61 -3.97
N ASN A 307 -8.23 -13.42 -2.91
CA ASN A 307 -7.84 -14.83 -3.00
C ASN A 307 -8.70 -15.63 -4.01
N THR A 308 -9.81 -15.07 -4.50
CA THR A 308 -10.66 -15.66 -5.55
C THR A 308 -9.98 -15.75 -6.93
N ILE A 309 -8.98 -14.92 -7.25
CA ILE A 309 -8.20 -15.10 -8.50
C ILE A 309 -7.38 -16.39 -8.43
N LEU A 310 -6.98 -16.86 -7.23
CA LEU A 310 -6.36 -18.20 -7.08
C LEU A 310 -7.35 -19.31 -7.44
N GLU A 311 -8.66 -19.11 -7.18
CA GLU A 311 -9.71 -20.05 -7.59
C GLU A 311 -9.92 -20.06 -9.11
N ASN A 312 -9.73 -18.92 -9.79
CA ASN A 312 -9.76 -18.83 -11.26
C ASN A 312 -8.44 -19.27 -11.92
N PHE A 313 -7.30 -19.18 -11.22
CA PHE A 313 -6.03 -19.78 -11.62
C PHE A 313 -6.08 -21.32 -11.60
N TRP A 314 -6.99 -21.89 -10.79
CA TRP A 314 -7.35 -23.30 -10.86
C TRP A 314 -8.18 -23.67 -12.09
N GLY A 315 -8.60 -22.67 -12.88
CA GLY A 315 -9.15 -22.82 -14.21
C GLY A 315 -10.54 -23.48 -14.22
N ASN A 316 -11.42 -22.95 -15.07
CA ASN A 316 -12.54 -23.74 -15.54
C ASN A 316 -11.98 -25.00 -16.21
N SER A 317 -12.13 -26.16 -15.57
CA SER A 317 -11.91 -27.48 -16.14
C SER A 317 -12.56 -27.55 -17.52
N LYS A 318 -11.75 -27.44 -18.58
CA LYS A 318 -12.25 -27.67 -19.93
C LYS A 318 -12.48 -29.16 -20.06
N THR A 319 -13.75 -29.51 -20.21
CA THR A 319 -14.20 -30.90 -20.33
C THR A 319 -14.62 -31.07 -21.78
N PHE A 320 -13.83 -31.81 -22.55
CA PHE A 320 -14.17 -32.11 -23.94
C PHE A 320 -14.87 -33.47 -23.97
N GLN A 321 -16.10 -33.48 -24.45
CA GLN A 321 -16.86 -34.71 -24.65
C GLN A 321 -16.82 -35.09 -26.13
N VAL A 322 -16.15 -36.19 -26.46
CA VAL A 322 -16.19 -36.77 -27.80
C VAL A 322 -17.02 -38.04 -27.73
N LYS A 323 -18.20 -38.01 -28.38
CA LYS A 323 -19.01 -39.20 -28.61
C LYS A 323 -18.37 -40.00 -29.75
N GLN A 324 -17.95 -41.22 -29.46
CA GLN A 324 -17.46 -42.13 -30.49
C GLN A 324 -18.61 -42.91 -31.13
N PRO A 325 -18.48 -43.30 -32.40
CA PRO A 325 -19.52 -44.02 -33.15
C PRO A 325 -19.81 -45.43 -32.61
N ASP A 326 -18.96 -45.98 -31.74
CA ASP A 326 -19.13 -47.27 -31.06
C ASP A 326 -19.97 -47.19 -29.77
N GLY A 327 -20.47 -46.00 -29.42
CA GLY A 327 -21.21 -45.76 -28.18
C GLY A 327 -20.32 -45.53 -26.95
N SER A 328 -18.99 -45.52 -27.10
CA SER A 328 -18.07 -45.08 -26.07
C SER A 328 -17.99 -43.55 -26.00
N CYS A 329 -17.68 -43.02 -24.81
CA CYS A 329 -17.46 -41.59 -24.62
C CYS A 329 -16.07 -41.37 -24.07
N GLN A 330 -15.26 -40.59 -24.78
CA GLN A 330 -14.02 -40.07 -24.23
C GLN A 330 -14.28 -38.70 -23.63
N VAL A 331 -13.95 -38.56 -22.34
CA VAL A 331 -13.99 -37.28 -21.64
C VAL A 331 -12.54 -36.88 -21.39
N LEU A 332 -12.09 -35.86 -22.11
CA LEU A 332 -10.76 -35.29 -21.89
C LEU A 332 -10.89 -34.23 -20.80
N PHE A 333 -10.10 -34.39 -19.75
CA PHE A 333 -10.01 -33.40 -18.70
C PHE A 333 -8.63 -32.75 -18.69
N GLU A 334 -8.58 -31.43 -18.85
CA GLU A 334 -7.39 -30.65 -18.56
C GLU A 334 -7.48 -30.12 -17.12
N PHE A 335 -6.69 -30.71 -16.22
CA PHE A 335 -6.50 -30.20 -14.85
C PHE A 335 -5.01 -29.99 -14.59
N PRO A 336 -4.62 -28.96 -13.82
CA PRO A 336 -3.24 -28.83 -13.35
C PRO A 336 -2.99 -29.83 -12.19
N LEU A 337 -2.76 -31.11 -12.52
CA LEU A 337 -2.53 -32.22 -11.58
C LEU A 337 -1.36 -32.01 -10.61
N GLU A 338 -0.38 -31.16 -10.96
CA GLU A 338 0.73 -30.85 -10.05
C GLU A 338 0.30 -30.13 -8.75
N LEU A 339 -0.88 -29.50 -8.74
CA LEU A 339 -1.35 -28.69 -7.61
C LEU A 339 -1.93 -29.52 -6.45
N VAL A 340 -2.67 -30.60 -6.69
CA VAL A 340 -3.22 -31.43 -5.59
C VAL A 340 -2.10 -32.13 -4.80
N ILE A 341 -1.03 -32.53 -5.49
CA ILE A 341 0.13 -33.19 -4.90
C ILE A 341 0.95 -32.21 -4.02
N CYS A 342 0.98 -30.92 -4.38
CA CYS A 342 1.85 -29.94 -3.72
C CYS A 342 1.18 -29.14 -2.57
N ILE A 343 -0.15 -28.96 -2.60
CA ILE A 343 -0.86 -28.07 -1.65
C ILE A 343 -1.44 -28.85 -0.45
N GLY A 344 -1.65 -30.16 -0.57
CA GLY A 344 -2.21 -30.99 0.52
C GLY A 344 -3.70 -30.76 0.80
N GLN A 345 -4.41 -30.03 -0.06
CA GLN A 345 -5.85 -29.81 0.04
C GLN A 345 -6.61 -30.67 -0.96
N SER A 346 -7.70 -31.28 -0.50
CA SER A 346 -8.61 -32.07 -1.32
C SER A 346 -9.50 -31.15 -2.17
N PHE A 347 -9.85 -31.57 -3.39
CA PHE A 347 -10.73 -30.81 -4.29
C PHE A 347 -11.87 -31.70 -4.81
N GLN A 348 -13.04 -31.10 -5.00
CA GLN A 348 -14.21 -31.73 -5.64
C GLN A 348 -14.65 -30.90 -6.84
N SER A 349 -14.76 -31.53 -8.01
CA SER A 349 -15.24 -30.88 -9.23
C SER A 349 -16.75 -30.69 -9.22
N ARG A 350 -17.26 -29.88 -10.16
CA ARG A 350 -18.68 -29.87 -10.51
C ARG A 350 -19.12 -31.24 -11.03
N THR A 351 -20.41 -31.56 -10.87
CA THR A 351 -21.00 -32.79 -11.39
C THR A 351 -21.18 -32.72 -12.90
N PHE A 352 -20.69 -33.73 -13.59
CA PHE A 352 -20.82 -33.93 -15.03
C PHE A 352 -21.99 -34.87 -15.33
N ARG A 353 -22.71 -34.62 -16.42
CA ARG A 353 -23.77 -35.49 -16.93
C ARG A 353 -23.37 -36.14 -18.24
N LEU A 354 -23.44 -37.46 -18.29
CA LEU A 354 -23.22 -38.25 -19.50
C LEU A 354 -24.53 -38.92 -19.94
N CYS A 355 -24.97 -38.55 -21.15
CA CYS A 355 -26.13 -39.15 -21.84
C CYS A 355 -27.42 -39.20 -20.99
N ASP A 356 -27.63 -38.21 -20.11
CA ASP A 356 -28.76 -38.07 -19.16
C ASP A 356 -28.97 -39.25 -18.19
N LYS A 357 -28.06 -40.23 -18.19
CA LYS A 357 -28.17 -41.47 -17.41
C LYS A 357 -27.09 -41.62 -16.34
N TYR A 358 -25.95 -40.96 -16.50
CA TYR A 358 -24.84 -41.06 -15.56
C TYR A 358 -24.43 -39.66 -15.11
N GLU A 359 -24.50 -39.42 -13.81
CA GLU A 359 -23.88 -38.26 -13.18
C GLU A 359 -22.55 -38.71 -12.60
N PHE A 360 -21.51 -37.88 -12.63
CA PHE A 360 -20.27 -38.18 -11.92
C PHE A 360 -19.54 -36.90 -11.56
N TYR A 361 -18.71 -36.96 -10.53
CA TYR A 361 -17.79 -35.88 -10.17
C TYR A 361 -16.40 -36.45 -9.90
N LEU A 362 -15.40 -35.58 -10.01
CA LEU A 362 -14.03 -35.92 -9.68
C LEU A 362 -13.75 -35.45 -8.26
N GLU A 363 -13.15 -36.33 -7.48
CA GLU A 363 -12.69 -36.04 -6.12
C GLU A 363 -11.21 -36.36 -6.03
N ALA A 364 -10.40 -35.37 -5.67
CA ALA A 364 -8.97 -35.56 -5.44
C ALA A 364 -8.69 -35.49 -3.93
N ARG A 365 -8.13 -36.57 -3.36
CA ARG A 365 -7.77 -36.65 -1.93
C ARG A 365 -6.26 -36.75 -1.74
N HIS A 366 -5.74 -35.94 -0.81
CA HIS A 366 -4.34 -35.99 -0.42
C HIS A 366 -4.05 -37.27 0.39
N GLY A 367 -3.03 -38.03 -0.02
CA GLY A 367 -2.57 -39.23 0.67
C GLY A 367 -1.09 -39.16 1.01
N GLN A 368 -0.73 -39.42 2.26
CA GLN A 368 0.65 -39.66 2.68
C GLN A 368 0.86 -41.15 2.87
N VAL A 369 1.60 -41.80 1.97
CA VAL A 369 2.03 -43.18 2.17
C VAL A 369 3.44 -43.15 2.77
N LYS A 370 3.57 -43.60 4.02
CA LYS A 370 4.89 -43.84 4.63
C LYS A 370 5.43 -45.16 4.10
N THR A 371 6.39 -45.11 3.19
CA THR A 371 7.26 -46.26 2.92
C THR A 371 8.54 -46.12 3.74
N SER A 372 9.22 -47.23 3.98
CA SER A 372 10.38 -47.36 4.87
C SER A 372 11.59 -46.50 4.47
N TYR A 373 11.58 -45.88 3.29
CA TYR A 373 12.75 -45.17 2.75
C TYR A 373 12.52 -43.75 2.25
N ASN A 374 11.28 -43.21 2.16
CA ASN A 374 11.05 -41.78 1.92
C ASN A 374 9.57 -41.39 2.10
N GLN A 375 9.32 -40.15 2.51
CA GLN A 375 7.99 -39.53 2.45
C GLN A 375 7.68 -39.16 0.98
N GLN A 376 6.86 -39.97 0.30
CA GLN A 376 6.34 -39.65 -1.02
C GLN A 376 4.94 -39.03 -0.90
N LEU A 377 4.73 -37.91 -1.61
CA LEU A 377 3.42 -37.26 -1.74
C LEU A 377 2.64 -37.96 -2.85
N THR A 378 1.45 -38.46 -2.53
CA THR A 378 0.57 -39.16 -3.48
C THR A 378 -0.78 -38.46 -3.56
N CYS A 379 -1.40 -38.46 -4.75
CA CYS A 379 -2.73 -37.94 -4.97
C CYS A 379 -3.62 -39.06 -5.54
N PHE A 380 -4.77 -39.26 -4.93
CA PHE A 380 -5.81 -40.15 -5.45
C PHE A 380 -6.87 -39.30 -6.13
N VAL A 381 -7.16 -39.58 -7.39
CA VAL A 381 -8.29 -38.98 -8.11
C VAL A 381 -9.36 -40.05 -8.28
N ASN A 382 -10.52 -39.83 -7.71
CA ASN A 382 -11.67 -40.70 -7.81
C ASN A 382 -12.66 -40.13 -8.82
N LEU A 383 -13.13 -40.97 -9.74
CA LEU A 383 -14.38 -40.73 -10.46
C LEU A 383 -15.50 -41.37 -9.65
N VAL A 384 -16.43 -40.56 -9.16
CA VAL A 384 -17.52 -41.02 -8.28
C VAL A 384 -18.86 -40.90 -9.00
N LEU A 385 -19.58 -42.02 -9.12
CA LEU A 385 -20.96 -42.05 -9.59
C LEU A 385 -21.92 -41.94 -8.38
N PRO A 386 -22.89 -41.01 -8.37
CA PRO A 386 -23.88 -40.93 -7.32
C PRO A 386 -24.78 -42.18 -7.36
N PRO A 387 -25.18 -42.71 -6.19
CA PRO A 387 -25.85 -43.99 -6.09
C PRO A 387 -27.24 -43.93 -6.74
N ARG A 388 -27.48 -44.78 -7.75
CA ARG A 388 -28.84 -45.04 -8.29
C ARG A 388 -29.48 -46.31 -7.72
N ASN A 389 -28.70 -47.21 -7.13
CA ASN A 389 -29.14 -48.44 -6.43
C ASN A 389 -27.98 -48.95 -5.55
N ASP A 390 -28.05 -48.74 -4.22
CA ASP A 390 -27.28 -49.33 -3.10
C ASP A 390 -25.79 -49.71 -3.25
N SER A 391 -25.12 -49.26 -4.30
CA SER A 391 -23.70 -49.48 -4.53
C SER A 391 -23.09 -48.24 -5.17
N GLU A 392 -22.24 -47.57 -4.40
CA GLU A 392 -21.43 -46.44 -4.87
C GLU A 392 -20.29 -47.01 -5.74
N GLN A 393 -20.32 -46.76 -7.04
CA GLN A 393 -19.22 -47.16 -7.93
C GLN A 393 -18.16 -46.06 -7.92
N ARG A 394 -16.95 -46.41 -7.49
CA ARG A 394 -15.78 -45.52 -7.48
C ARG A 394 -14.68 -46.12 -8.34
N MET A 395 -14.14 -45.32 -9.24
CA MET A 395 -12.95 -45.68 -10.03
C MET A 395 -11.79 -44.81 -9.54
N GLN A 396 -10.75 -45.43 -8.99
CA GLN A 396 -9.65 -44.75 -8.31
C GLN A 396 -8.38 -44.77 -9.17
N PHE A 397 -7.86 -43.58 -9.49
CA PHE A 397 -6.62 -43.42 -10.23
C PHE A 397 -5.51 -43.00 -9.27
N HIS A 398 -4.37 -43.72 -9.33
CA HIS A 398 -3.20 -43.46 -8.51
C HIS A 398 -2.12 -42.74 -9.32
N PHE A 399 -1.70 -41.57 -8.81
CA PHE A 399 -0.67 -40.74 -9.43
C PHE A 399 0.53 -40.57 -8.50
N GLU A 400 1.71 -40.95 -8.98
CA GLU A 400 2.99 -40.81 -8.28
C GLU A 400 3.86 -39.76 -8.99
N LYS A 401 4.53 -38.89 -8.21
CA LYS A 401 5.55 -37.97 -8.72
C LYS A 401 6.94 -38.48 -8.34
N ASP A 402 7.72 -38.92 -9.32
CA ASP A 402 9.10 -39.35 -9.12
C ASP A 402 10.04 -38.15 -8.86
N ARG A 403 10.99 -38.32 -7.94
CA ARG A 403 11.85 -37.23 -7.42
C ARG A 403 13.14 -37.01 -8.21
N ALA A 404 13.22 -37.40 -9.48
CA ALA A 404 14.43 -37.23 -10.29
C ALA A 404 14.48 -35.84 -10.97
N PRO A 405 15.63 -35.13 -10.91
CA PRO A 405 15.80 -33.82 -11.53
C PRO A 405 16.14 -33.99 -13.01
N SER A 406 15.14 -34.28 -13.84
CA SER A 406 15.26 -34.13 -15.29
C SER A 406 13.98 -33.51 -15.82
N SER A 407 14.16 -32.51 -16.68
CA SER A 407 13.15 -31.77 -17.43
C SER A 407 11.89 -32.58 -17.74
N ALA A 408 10.74 -32.06 -17.31
CA ALA A 408 9.40 -32.68 -17.35
C ALA A 408 9.25 -33.89 -16.39
N GLY A 409 8.73 -33.61 -15.19
CA GLY A 409 8.24 -34.67 -14.30
C GLY A 409 7.01 -35.32 -14.91
N ASN A 410 7.18 -36.47 -15.55
CA ASN A 410 6.07 -37.27 -16.07
C ASN A 410 5.27 -37.86 -14.89
N LEU A 411 3.98 -37.56 -14.83
CA LEU A 411 3.03 -38.27 -13.96
C LEU A 411 2.80 -39.67 -14.54
N MET A 412 3.14 -40.72 -13.80
CA MET A 412 2.77 -42.08 -14.19
C MET A 412 1.40 -42.44 -13.62
N LEU A 413 0.46 -42.78 -14.51
CA LEU A 413 -0.80 -43.44 -14.14
C LEU A 413 -0.50 -44.90 -13.78
N LYS A 414 -0.74 -45.29 -12.53
CA LYS A 414 -0.86 -46.70 -12.17
C LYS A 414 -2.34 -47.03 -12.04
N ASN A 415 -2.80 -47.94 -12.88
CA ASN A 415 -4.16 -48.46 -12.80
C ASN A 415 -4.27 -49.30 -11.51
N VAL A 416 -5.22 -48.97 -10.64
CA VAL A 416 -5.55 -49.78 -9.47
C VAL A 416 -6.96 -50.31 -9.71
N ASN A 417 -7.08 -51.63 -9.81
CA ASN A 417 -8.28 -52.40 -10.21
C ASN A 417 -9.59 -51.93 -9.57
#